data_AF-A0A370I064-F1
#
_entry.id   AF-A0A370I064-F1
#
_cell.length_a   1.000
_cell.length_b   1.000
_cell.length_c   1.000
_cell.angle_alpha   90.00
_cell.angle_beta   90.00
_cell.angle_gamma   90.00
#
_symmetry.space_group_name_H-M   'P 1'
#
loop_
_entity.id
_entity.type
_entity.pdbx_description
1 polymer ?
#
loop_
_entity_poly.entity_id
_entity_poly.type
_entity_poly.pdbx_seq_one_letter_code
_entity_poly.pdbx_strand_id
1 'polypeptide(L)'
;MSGSTLASRALGRLLQKYRKRAGLSEYAVAKAAETSPQTYGRLEDGLKHNVPSMMINAICDRLGVSDGERRFLLALGEEVRSARKAGGKMVAGLRG
;
A
#
# COMPACT_ATOMS: atom_id res chain seq x y z
N MET A 1 2.22 -1.51 -19.41
CA MET A 1 1.49 -1.94 -18.19
C MET A 1 2.41 -2.15 -16.96
N SER A 2 3.58 -1.52 -16.85
CA SER A 2 4.63 -1.94 -15.88
C SER A 2 4.70 -1.12 -14.57
N GLY A 3 4.27 0.14 -14.57
CA GLY A 3 4.48 1.05 -13.43
C GLY A 3 3.69 0.70 -12.16
N SER A 4 2.43 0.26 -12.30
CA SER A 4 1.57 -0.08 -11.16
C SER A 4 2.13 -1.26 -10.33
N THR A 5 2.67 -2.27 -11.00
CA THR A 5 3.20 -3.47 -10.33
C THR A 5 4.50 -3.17 -9.58
N LEU A 6 5.35 -2.28 -10.11
CA LEU A 6 6.59 -1.91 -9.43
C LEU A 6 6.33 -1.10 -8.17
N ALA A 7 5.47 -0.07 -8.24
CA ALA A 7 5.09 0.75 -7.09
C ALA A 7 4.39 -0.08 -6.00
N SER A 8 3.47 -0.98 -6.37
CA SER A 8 2.80 -1.88 -5.41
C SER A 8 3.79 -2.79 -4.69
N ARG A 9 4.75 -3.39 -5.41
CA ARG A 9 5.77 -4.26 -4.78
C ARG A 9 6.74 -3.47 -3.91
N ALA A 10 7.11 -2.25 -4.31
CA ALA A 10 7.96 -1.38 -3.51
C ALA A 10 7.27 -0.98 -2.21
N LEU A 11 5.99 -0.58 -2.28
CA LEU A 11 5.16 -0.28 -1.12
C LEU A 11 5.10 -1.47 -0.16
N GLY A 12 4.75 -2.66 -0.68
CA GLY A 12 4.64 -3.87 0.12
C GLY A 12 5.95 -4.27 0.83
N ARG A 13 7.08 -4.24 0.12
CA ARG A 13 8.40 -4.52 0.72
C ARG A 13 8.79 -3.55 1.82
N LEU A 14 8.49 -2.25 1.66
CA LEU A 14 8.79 -1.25 2.68
C LEU A 14 7.92 -1.43 3.92
N LEU A 15 6.62 -1.70 3.74
CA LEU A 15 5.72 -2.01 4.86
C LEU A 15 6.21 -3.23 5.63
N GLN A 16 6.59 -4.31 4.93
CA GLN A 16 7.17 -5.49 5.57
C GLN A 16 8.48 -5.17 6.30
N LYS A 17 9.37 -4.38 5.69
CA LYS A 17 10.63 -3.94 6.31
C LYS A 17 10.38 -3.17 7.60
N TYR A 18 9.48 -2.19 7.58
CA TYR A 18 9.16 -1.37 8.74
C TYR A 18 8.41 -2.13 9.82
N ARG A 19 7.51 -3.05 9.44
CA ARG A 19 6.86 -3.96 10.39
C ARG A 19 7.86 -4.85 11.11
N LYS A 20 8.79 -5.47 10.37
CA LYS A 20 9.86 -6.30 10.95
C LYS A 20 10.75 -5.47 11.87
N ARG A 21 11.11 -4.23 11.49
CA ARG A 21 11.85 -3.29 12.34
C ARG A 21 11.10 -2.98 13.64
N ALA A 22 9.79 -2.80 13.58
CA ALA A 22 8.95 -2.52 14.74
C ALA A 22 8.65 -3.76 15.61
N GLY A 23 9.09 -4.97 15.20
CA GLY A 23 8.82 -6.21 15.92
C GLY A 23 7.34 -6.61 15.92
N LEU A 24 6.55 -6.15 14.94
CA LEU A 24 5.10 -6.35 14.91
C LEU A 24 4.67 -7.54 14.05
N SER A 25 3.64 -8.24 14.49
CA SER A 25 2.95 -9.23 13.65
C SER A 25 2.07 -8.55 12.61
N GLU A 26 1.77 -9.26 11.52
CA GLU A 26 0.80 -8.79 10.52
C GLU A 26 -0.57 -8.52 11.14
N TYR A 27 -0.98 -9.35 12.10
CA TYR A 27 -2.21 -9.15 12.87
C TYR A 27 -2.23 -7.81 13.62
N ALA A 28 -1.14 -7.45 14.30
CA ALA A 28 -1.06 -6.22 15.08
C ALA A 28 -1.19 -4.96 14.21
N VAL A 29 -0.66 -5.00 12.98
CA VAL A 29 -0.78 -3.90 12.02
C VAL A 29 -2.14 -3.90 11.34
N ALA A 30 -2.65 -5.07 10.97
CA ALA A 30 -3.98 -5.21 10.37
C ALA A 30 -5.09 -4.66 11.28
N LYS A 31 -5.00 -4.93 12.59
CA LYS A 31 -5.94 -4.38 13.59
C LYS A 31 -5.92 -2.85 13.61
N ALA A 32 -4.74 -2.23 13.56
CA ALA A 32 -4.60 -0.77 13.54
C ALA A 32 -5.11 -0.14 12.23
N ALA A 33 -5.01 -0.88 11.14
CA ALA A 33 -5.48 -0.48 9.82
C ALA A 33 -6.94 -0.87 9.53
N GLU A 34 -7.68 -1.31 10.56
CA GLU A 34 -9.07 -1.77 10.47
C GLU A 34 -9.30 -2.79 9.34
N THR A 35 -8.40 -3.76 9.24
CA THR A 35 -8.43 -4.77 8.18
C THR A 35 -8.08 -6.17 8.68
N SER A 36 -8.29 -7.18 7.84
CA SER A 36 -7.94 -8.56 8.18
C SER A 36 -6.44 -8.82 8.00
N PRO A 37 -5.82 -9.75 8.76
CA PRO A 37 -4.41 -10.12 8.57
C PRO A 37 -4.10 -10.55 7.13
N GLN A 38 -5.01 -11.30 6.49
CA GLN A 38 -4.88 -11.68 5.08
C GLN A 38 -4.86 -10.46 4.15
N THR A 39 -5.70 -9.46 4.40
CA THR A 39 -5.74 -8.24 3.60
C THR A 39 -4.44 -7.45 3.73
N TYR A 40 -3.90 -7.39 4.95
CA TYR A 40 -2.60 -6.77 5.22
C TYR A 40 -1.43 -7.57 4.62
N GLY A 41 -1.44 -8.91 4.71
CA GLY A 41 -0.42 -9.75 4.06
C GLY A 41 -0.37 -9.53 2.55
N ARG A 42 -1.53 -9.49 1.88
CA ARG A 42 -1.63 -9.13 0.45
C ARG A 42 -1.09 -7.72 0.14
N LEU A 43 -1.16 -6.80 1.09
CA LEU A 43 -0.56 -5.47 0.94
C LEU A 43 0.97 -5.56 0.98
N GLU A 44 1.55 -6.32 1.91
CA GLU A 44 3.00 -6.58 1.97
C GLU A 44 3.51 -7.32 0.72
N ASP A 45 2.71 -8.22 0.14
CA ASP A 45 3.02 -8.90 -1.12
C ASP A 45 2.89 -8.00 -2.36
N GLY A 46 2.37 -6.78 -2.20
CA GLY A 46 2.07 -5.87 -3.31
C GLY A 46 0.90 -6.31 -4.19
N LEU A 47 0.02 -7.18 -3.67
CA LEU A 47 -1.17 -7.73 -4.34
C LEU A 47 -2.47 -6.98 -4.01
N LYS A 48 -2.40 -5.97 -3.11
CA LYS A 48 -3.52 -5.09 -2.79
C LYS A 48 -3.47 -3.83 -3.65
N HIS A 49 -4.49 -3.64 -4.49
CA HIS A 49 -4.53 -2.55 -5.47
C HIS A 49 -5.32 -1.30 -5.03
N ASN A 50 -6.12 -1.41 -3.97
CA ASN A 50 -6.86 -0.28 -3.41
C ASN A 50 -6.33 0.01 -2.00
N VAL A 51 -5.38 0.94 -1.90
CA VAL A 51 -4.73 1.32 -0.64
C VAL A 51 -5.00 2.81 -0.39
N PRO A 52 -6.00 3.17 0.43
CA PRO A 52 -6.30 4.56 0.76
C PRO A 52 -5.18 5.21 1.58
N SER A 53 -4.98 6.52 1.42
CA SER A 53 -4.02 7.28 2.23
C SER A 53 -4.30 7.15 3.74
N MET A 54 -5.57 7.09 4.14
CA MET A 54 -5.97 6.88 5.54
C MET A 54 -5.44 5.55 6.10
N MET A 55 -5.52 4.47 5.32
CA MET A 55 -4.95 3.17 5.70
C MET A 55 -3.43 3.25 5.83
N ILE A 56 -2.74 3.92 4.89
CA ILE A 56 -1.29 4.10 4.97
C ILE A 56 -0.91 4.89 6.23
N ASN A 57 -1.65 5.95 6.57
CA ASN A 57 -1.41 6.73 7.78
C ASN A 57 -1.59 5.88 9.05
N ALA A 58 -2.67 5.14 9.17
CA ALA A 58 -2.91 4.26 10.31
C ALA A 58 -1.80 3.20 10.47
N ILE A 59 -1.31 2.64 9.36
CA ILE A 59 -0.17 1.74 9.37
C ILE A 59 1.10 2.48 9.83
N CYS A 60 1.37 3.69 9.30
CA CYS A 60 2.54 4.48 9.68
C CYS A 60 2.54 4.82 11.18
N ASP A 61 1.40 5.19 11.74
CA ASP A 61 1.22 5.46 13.17
C ASP A 61 1.56 4.20 13.98
N ARG A 62 1.05 3.04 13.54
CA ARG A 62 1.29 1.77 14.23
C ARG A 62 2.74 1.29 14.15
N LEU A 63 3.40 1.55 13.02
CA LEU A 63 4.79 1.15 12.74
C LEU A 63 5.83 2.10 13.34
N GLY A 64 5.44 3.29 13.81
CA GLY A 64 6.37 4.28 14.35
C GLY A 64 7.40 4.74 13.31
N VAL A 65 6.99 4.89 12.05
CA VAL A 65 7.88 5.37 10.98
C VAL A 65 8.10 6.88 11.09
N SER A 66 9.24 7.36 10.60
CA SER A 66 9.52 8.79 10.50
C SER A 66 8.62 9.49 9.48
N ASP A 67 8.54 10.81 9.55
CA ASP A 67 7.76 11.60 8.57
C ASP A 67 8.28 11.44 7.13
N GLY A 68 9.60 11.28 6.96
CA GLY A 68 10.20 11.02 5.64
C GLY A 68 9.74 9.68 5.07
N GLU A 69 9.75 8.63 5.89
CA GLU A 69 9.27 7.30 5.52
C GLU A 69 7.76 7.31 5.23
N ARG A 70 6.96 8.02 6.05
CA ARG A 70 5.52 8.20 5.82
C ARG A 70 5.25 8.88 4.48
N ARG A 71 5.91 10.01 4.20
CA ARG A 71 5.75 10.73 2.91
C ARG A 71 6.09 9.82 1.73
N PHE A 72 7.14 9.02 1.86
CA PHE A 72 7.54 8.08 0.81
C PHE A 72 6.50 6.97 0.58
N LEU A 73 5.95 6.39 1.64
CA LEU A 73 4.87 5.39 1.54
C LEU A 73 3.59 5.98 0.92
N LEU A 74 3.24 7.22 1.28
CA LEU A 74 2.08 7.93 0.70
C LEU A 74 2.27 8.21 -0.79
N ALA A 75 3.47 8.59 -1.22
CA ALA A 75 3.81 8.80 -2.63
C ALA A 75 3.64 7.50 -3.44
N LEU A 76 4.19 6.39 -2.95
CA LEU A 76 4.00 5.06 -3.58
C LEU A 76 2.52 4.66 -3.63
N GLY A 77 1.77 4.90 -2.56
CA GLY A 77 0.32 4.64 -2.52
C GLY A 77 -0.48 5.50 -3.53
N GLU A 78 -0.03 6.72 -3.80
CA GLU A 78 -0.63 7.56 -4.86
C GLU A 78 -0.29 7.05 -6.26
N GLU A 79 0.96 6.66 -6.52
CA GLU A 79 1.36 6.06 -7.80
C GLU A 79 0.54 4.79 -8.11
N VAL A 80 0.36 3.91 -7.12
CA VAL A 80 -0.47 2.70 -7.26
C VAL A 80 -1.90 3.05 -7.66
N ARG A 81 -2.51 4.06 -7.03
CA ARG A 81 -3.89 4.49 -7.32
C ARG A 81 -3.98 5.19 -8.68
N SER A 82 -3.03 6.04 -9.01
CA SER A 82 -2.98 6.79 -10.26
C SER A 82 -2.79 5.89 -11.48
N ALA A 83 -1.91 4.89 -11.38
CA ALA A 83 -1.71 3.91 -12.45
C ALA A 83 -2.98 3.07 -12.72
N ARG A 84 -3.81 2.82 -11.70
CA ARG A 84 -5.13 2.19 -11.88
C ARG A 84 -6.10 3.08 -12.64
N LYS A 85 -6.21 4.37 -12.28
CA LYS A 85 -7.10 5.33 -12.95
C LYS A 85 -6.78 5.41 -14.45
N ALA A 86 -5.49 5.41 -14.80
CA ALA A 86 -5.04 5.40 -16.19
C ALA A 86 -5.47 4.11 -16.93
N GLY A 87 -5.28 2.94 -16.34
CA GLY A 87 -5.70 1.66 -16.94
C GLY A 87 -7.22 1.52 -17.11
N GLY A 88 -8.01 2.03 -16.15
CA GLY A 88 -9.47 2.02 -16.25
C GLY A 88 -10.03 2.93 -17.36
N LYS A 89 -9.40 4.08 -17.60
CA LYS A 89 -9.78 4.99 -18.71
C LYS A 89 -9.58 4.35 -20.08
N MET A 90 -8.50 3.57 -20.27
CA MET A 90 -8.25 2.89 -21.56
C MET A 90 -9.32 1.84 -21.89
N VAL A 91 -9.81 1.10 -20.90
CA VAL A 91 -10.84 0.07 -21.11
C VAL A 91 -12.21 0.69 -21.37
N ALA A 92 -12.52 1.83 -20.76
CA ALA A 92 -13.80 2.52 -20.97
C ALA A 92 -13.91 3.14 -22.38
N GLY A 93 -12.80 3.59 -22.97
CA GLY A 93 -12.77 4.20 -24.31
C GLY A 93 -12.89 3.20 -25.47
N LEU A 94 -12.77 1.90 -25.24
CA LEU A 94 -12.93 0.85 -26.27
C LEU A 94 -14.37 0.31 -26.40
N ARG A 95 -15.31 0.84 -25.60
CA ARG A 95 -16.73 0.44 -25.60
C ARG A 95 -17.67 1.53 -26.13
N GLY A 96 -17.13 2.55 -26.80
CA GLY A 96 -17.88 3.64 -27.42
C GLY A 96 -17.91 3.51 -28.94
#